data_AF-A0A4R8RPL1-F1
#
_entry.id   AF-A0A4R8RPL1-F1
#
_cell.length_a   1.000
_cell.length_b   1.000
_cell.length_c   1.000
_cell.angle_alpha   90.00
_cell.angle_beta   90.00
_cell.angle_gamma   90.00
#
_symmetry.space_group_name_H-M   'P 1'
#
loop_
_entity.id
_entity.type
_entity.pdbx_description
1 polymer ?
#
loop_
_entity_poly.entity_id
_entity_poly.type
_entity_poly.pdbx_seq_one_letter_code
_entity_poly.pdbx_strand_id
1 'polypeptide(L)'
;MHIPSLAARALASAPLFFPWDKSDWTASDDTVRNGASHSALDIIEPGAPGNPFPVSVANFHGNLDYATLGGAGFASQRTVDDWPALDISAYDTITLEIPFSDGKKYTVNLKDTVPPPVNGVEQSGVSWEYDFQIPAVNHTTGEVEKVVAPVSEFVPTYRGRVQNDTAPLDSTSIKRVNFMIRSFFAEQDGEFQLHIKSVIASKQGTQELRSA
;
A
#
# COMPACT_ATOMS: atom_id res chain seq x y z
N MET A 1 16.10 -40.24 25.27
CA MET A 1 15.98 -39.65 23.92
C MET A 1 14.80 -38.70 23.98
N HIS A 2 15.06 -37.40 24.15
CA HIS A 2 14.02 -36.38 24.27
C HIS A 2 13.91 -35.70 22.91
N ILE A 3 12.78 -35.89 22.22
CA ILE A 3 12.46 -35.16 21.00
C ILE A 3 11.82 -33.85 21.48
N PRO A 4 12.47 -32.68 21.32
CA PRO A 4 11.80 -31.43 21.64
C PRO A 4 10.64 -31.25 20.66
N SER A 5 9.42 -31.08 21.18
CA SER A 5 8.30 -30.73 20.32
C SER A 5 8.54 -29.33 19.75
N LEU A 6 8.55 -29.22 18.42
CA LEU A 6 8.42 -27.93 17.78
C LEU A 6 7.00 -27.43 18.06
N ALA A 7 6.87 -26.54 19.04
CA ALA A 7 5.69 -25.68 19.12
C ALA A 7 5.72 -24.76 17.90
N ALA A 8 5.02 -25.14 16.84
CA ALA A 8 4.70 -24.24 15.75
C ALA A 8 3.85 -23.10 16.34
N ARG A 9 4.48 -21.98 16.69
CA ARG A 9 3.74 -20.75 16.97
C ARG A 9 3.10 -20.35 15.64
N ALA A 10 1.78 -20.49 15.53
CA ALA A 10 1.05 -19.83 14.47
C ALA A 10 1.37 -18.34 14.55
N LEU A 11 1.94 -17.80 13.47
CA LEU A 11 2.20 -16.37 13.38
C LEU A 11 0.85 -15.65 13.34
N ALA A 12 0.69 -14.64 14.19
CA ALA A 12 -0.51 -13.81 14.16
C ALA A 12 -0.53 -13.06 12.82
N SER A 13 -1.63 -13.19 12.09
CA SER A 13 -1.88 -12.45 10.86
C SER A 13 -3.31 -11.91 10.87
N ALA A 14 -3.52 -10.72 10.31
CA ALA A 14 -4.84 -10.13 10.13
C ALA A 14 -4.99 -9.53 8.72
N PRO A 15 -6.12 -9.75 8.03
CA PRO A 15 -6.43 -9.00 6.82
C PRO A 15 -6.65 -7.53 7.17
N LEU A 16 -5.95 -6.63 6.47
CA LEU A 16 -6.17 -5.19 6.55
C LEU A 16 -7.17 -4.73 5.49
N PHE A 17 -7.04 -5.27 4.27
CA PHE A 17 -7.94 -4.99 3.15
C PHE A 17 -8.28 -6.30 2.44
N PHE A 18 -9.38 -6.91 2.88
CA PHE A 18 -9.95 -8.14 2.34
C PHE A 18 -11.27 -8.52 3.06
N PRO A 19 -12.42 -8.66 2.37
CA PRO A 19 -12.65 -8.28 0.98
C PRO A 19 -12.53 -6.77 0.77
N TRP A 20 -12.41 -6.34 -0.47
CA TRP A 20 -12.37 -4.92 -0.80
C TRP A 20 -13.77 -4.32 -0.89
N ASP A 21 -13.92 -3.10 -0.37
CA ASP A 21 -15.09 -2.24 -0.55
C ASP A 21 -14.62 -0.94 -1.23
N LYS A 22 -15.25 -0.58 -2.36
CA LYS A 22 -14.92 0.65 -3.09
C LYS A 22 -15.16 1.90 -2.26
N SER A 23 -16.15 1.88 -1.37
CA SER A 23 -16.55 3.04 -0.56
C SER A 23 -15.49 3.45 0.47
N ASP A 24 -14.57 2.55 0.80
CA ASP A 24 -13.44 2.84 1.68
C ASP A 24 -12.38 3.74 1.02
N TRP A 25 -12.42 3.95 -0.30
CA TRP A 25 -11.34 4.57 -1.07
C TRP A 25 -11.76 5.84 -1.81
N THR A 26 -10.82 6.79 -1.88
CA THR A 26 -10.99 8.03 -2.62
C THR A 26 -9.68 8.49 -3.26
N ALA A 27 -9.79 9.21 -4.37
CA ALA A 27 -8.65 9.74 -5.10
C ALA A 27 -7.95 10.86 -4.30
N SER A 28 -6.63 10.85 -4.34
CA SER A 28 -5.77 11.94 -3.88
C SER A 28 -4.63 12.09 -4.87
N ASP A 29 -4.98 12.54 -6.07
CA ASP A 29 -4.04 12.71 -7.18
C ASP A 29 -3.32 14.06 -7.13
N ASP A 30 -2.36 14.26 -8.02
CA ASP A 30 -1.61 15.51 -8.12
C ASP A 30 -2.42 16.72 -8.62
N THR A 31 -3.69 16.53 -8.99
CA THR A 31 -4.66 17.60 -9.28
C THR A 31 -4.80 18.60 -8.12
N VAL A 32 -4.55 18.17 -6.87
CA VAL A 32 -4.46 19.05 -5.68
C VAL A 32 -3.32 20.07 -5.76
N ARG A 33 -2.41 19.91 -6.72
CA ARG A 33 -1.31 20.81 -7.06
C ARG A 33 -1.39 21.31 -8.50
N ASN A 34 -2.56 21.19 -9.14
CA ASN A 34 -2.79 21.45 -10.57
C ASN A 34 -2.02 20.51 -11.52
N GLY A 35 -1.74 19.28 -11.08
CA GLY A 35 -1.23 18.22 -11.96
C GLY A 35 -2.33 17.60 -12.84
N ALA A 36 -1.93 16.72 -13.73
CA ALA A 36 -2.79 16.07 -14.72
C ALA A 36 -2.87 14.55 -14.57
N SER A 37 -2.28 13.99 -13.50
CA SER A 37 -2.43 12.58 -13.19
C SER A 37 -3.81 12.30 -12.63
N HIS A 38 -4.31 11.09 -12.86
CA HIS A 38 -5.58 10.65 -12.30
C HIS A 38 -5.53 9.16 -11.98
N SER A 39 -6.24 8.77 -10.92
CA SER A 39 -6.38 7.37 -10.54
C SER A 39 -7.83 6.98 -10.25
N ALA A 40 -8.07 5.68 -10.28
CA ALA A 40 -9.27 5.03 -9.76
C ALA A 40 -8.88 3.75 -9.01
N LEU A 41 -9.72 3.39 -8.04
CA LEU A 41 -9.73 2.06 -7.44
C LEU A 41 -11.10 1.43 -7.71
N ASP A 42 -11.12 0.44 -8.59
CA ASP A 42 -12.30 -0.35 -8.90
C ASP A 42 -12.21 -1.74 -8.28
N ILE A 43 -13.35 -2.38 -8.06
CA ILE A 43 -13.41 -3.72 -7.49
C ILE A 43 -13.75 -4.70 -8.60
N ILE A 44 -12.87 -5.69 -8.81
CA ILE A 44 -13.13 -6.83 -9.68
C ILE A 44 -13.77 -7.93 -8.84
N GLU A 45 -15.07 -8.14 -9.03
CA GLU A 45 -15.85 -9.08 -8.23
C GLU A 45 -15.45 -10.54 -8.47
N PRO A 46 -15.69 -11.45 -7.50
CA PRO A 46 -15.50 -12.89 -7.69
C PRO A 46 -16.24 -13.39 -8.93
N GLY A 47 -15.55 -14.14 -9.79
CA GLY A 47 -16.12 -14.71 -11.02
C GLY A 47 -16.29 -13.73 -12.18
N ALA A 48 -15.95 -12.44 -12.01
CA ALA A 48 -15.87 -11.50 -13.12
C ALA A 48 -14.65 -11.82 -14.02
N PRO A 49 -14.68 -11.47 -15.32
CA PRO A 49 -13.53 -11.63 -16.20
C PRO A 49 -12.27 -10.97 -15.63
N GLY A 50 -11.17 -11.72 -15.59
CA GLY A 50 -9.90 -11.23 -15.05
C GLY A 50 -9.69 -11.45 -13.55
N ASN A 51 -10.70 -11.94 -12.80
CA ASN A 51 -10.52 -12.35 -11.41
C ASN A 51 -10.56 -13.89 -11.26
N PRO A 52 -9.41 -14.55 -11.06
CA PRO A 52 -9.35 -16.00 -10.87
C PRO A 52 -9.64 -16.44 -9.42
N PHE A 53 -9.95 -15.50 -8.51
CA PHE A 53 -10.13 -15.77 -7.09
C PHE A 53 -11.61 -15.81 -6.69
N PRO A 54 -11.96 -16.55 -5.61
CA PRO A 54 -13.33 -16.59 -5.07
C PRO A 54 -13.67 -15.35 -4.22
N VAL A 55 -12.92 -14.26 -4.36
CA VAL A 55 -12.93 -13.06 -3.50
C VAL A 55 -12.62 -11.83 -4.37
N SER A 56 -13.04 -10.64 -3.92
CA SER A 56 -12.83 -9.43 -4.68
C SER A 56 -11.34 -9.05 -4.77
N VAL A 57 -10.97 -8.40 -5.88
CA VAL A 57 -9.62 -7.89 -6.14
C VAL A 57 -9.73 -6.39 -6.42
N ALA A 58 -8.91 -5.57 -5.76
CA ALA A 58 -8.83 -4.15 -6.10
C ALA A 58 -8.01 -3.96 -7.38
N ASN A 59 -8.51 -3.13 -8.28
CA ASN A 59 -7.84 -2.66 -9.48
C ASN A 59 -7.48 -1.19 -9.27
N PHE A 60 -6.22 -0.91 -8.97
CA PHE A 60 -5.66 0.43 -8.90
C PHE A 60 -5.09 0.80 -10.27
N HIS A 61 -5.68 1.79 -10.94
CA HIS A 61 -5.33 2.13 -12.33
C HIS A 61 -5.54 3.61 -12.63
N GLY A 62 -5.01 4.05 -13.78
CA GLY A 62 -5.18 5.41 -14.29
C GLY A 62 -4.00 5.83 -15.16
N ASN A 63 -3.80 7.14 -15.30
CA ASN A 63 -2.67 7.71 -16.05
C ASN A 63 -1.82 8.60 -15.15
N LEU A 64 -0.51 8.40 -15.23
CA LEU A 64 0.49 9.21 -14.56
C LEU A 64 1.09 10.23 -15.54
N ASP A 65 0.93 11.52 -15.25
CA ASP A 65 1.56 12.61 -16.00
C ASP A 65 2.66 13.25 -15.16
N TYR A 66 3.92 13.11 -15.59
CA TYR A 66 5.03 13.79 -14.91
C TYR A 66 5.20 15.25 -15.37
N ALA A 67 4.78 15.57 -16.60
CA ALA A 67 5.22 16.77 -17.30
C ALA A 67 4.58 18.05 -16.73
N THR A 68 3.29 18.00 -16.38
CA THR A 68 2.52 19.16 -15.88
C THR A 68 3.15 19.75 -14.62
N LEU A 69 3.73 18.90 -13.76
CA LEU A 69 4.42 19.31 -12.53
C LEU A 69 5.95 19.29 -12.65
N GLY A 70 6.50 19.32 -13.87
CA GLY A 70 7.93 19.41 -14.11
C GLY A 70 8.73 18.21 -13.57
N GLY A 71 8.20 17.00 -13.71
CA GLY A 71 8.82 15.76 -13.20
C GLY A 71 8.22 15.23 -11.91
N ALA A 72 7.28 15.94 -11.28
CA ALA A 72 6.79 15.61 -9.93
C ALA A 72 5.36 15.04 -9.88
N GLY A 73 4.89 14.42 -10.96
CA GLY A 73 3.54 13.85 -11.03
C GLY A 73 3.32 12.65 -10.11
N PHE A 74 2.10 12.50 -9.60
CA PHE A 74 1.65 11.35 -8.83
C PHE A 74 0.13 11.12 -8.94
N ALA A 75 -0.29 9.86 -8.86
CA ALA A 75 -1.68 9.45 -8.76
C ALA A 75 -1.84 8.50 -7.57
N SER A 76 -2.90 8.64 -6.77
CA SER A 76 -3.05 7.85 -5.56
C SER A 76 -4.49 7.65 -5.09
N GLN A 77 -4.75 6.50 -4.47
CA GLN A 77 -6.01 6.13 -3.86
C GLN A 77 -5.80 5.85 -2.38
N ARG A 78 -6.48 6.63 -1.54
CA ARG A 78 -6.35 6.56 -0.08
C ARG A 78 -7.65 6.12 0.57
N THR A 79 -7.56 5.64 1.80
CA THR A 79 -8.76 5.43 2.62
C THR A 79 -9.50 6.77 2.86
N VAL A 80 -10.83 6.72 2.99
CA VAL A 80 -11.69 7.88 3.29
C VAL A 80 -11.42 8.48 4.68
N ASP A 81 -11.87 9.71 4.93
CA ASP A 81 -11.47 10.49 6.13
C ASP A 81 -12.04 9.98 7.45
N ASP A 82 -13.19 9.32 7.42
CA ASP A 82 -13.87 8.70 8.56
C ASP A 82 -13.56 7.20 8.70
N TRP A 83 -12.62 6.70 7.92
CA TRP A 83 -12.20 5.30 7.98
C TRP A 83 -11.62 4.96 9.36
N PRO A 84 -12.00 3.82 9.96
CA PRO A 84 -11.59 3.45 11.31
C PRO A 84 -10.07 3.23 11.39
N ALA A 85 -9.43 3.85 12.38
CA ALA A 85 -8.00 3.69 12.58
C ALA A 85 -7.63 2.22 12.86
N LEU A 86 -6.51 1.76 12.30
CA LEU A 86 -5.97 0.43 12.55
C LEU A 86 -4.91 0.44 13.64
N ASP A 87 -4.98 -0.55 14.52
CA ASP A 87 -3.86 -0.95 15.37
C ASP A 87 -3.11 -2.10 14.67
N ILE A 88 -1.90 -1.80 14.19
CA ILE A 88 -0.99 -2.79 13.60
C ILE A 88 0.24 -3.05 14.49
N SER A 89 0.25 -2.56 15.74
CA SER A 89 1.39 -2.64 16.65
C SER A 89 1.80 -4.07 17.02
N ALA A 90 0.91 -5.04 16.79
CA ALA A 90 1.17 -6.46 17.01
C ALA A 90 1.90 -7.17 15.84
N TYR A 91 2.09 -6.50 14.70
CA TYR A 91 2.60 -7.07 13.45
C TYR A 91 3.90 -6.39 13.02
N ASP A 92 4.75 -7.16 12.32
CA ASP A 92 6.06 -6.69 11.86
C ASP A 92 6.08 -6.38 10.36
N THR A 93 5.11 -6.89 9.61
CA THR A 93 5.05 -6.80 8.15
C THR A 93 3.63 -6.51 7.65
N ILE A 94 3.56 -5.82 6.53
CA ILE A 94 2.37 -5.68 5.69
C ILE A 94 2.69 -6.38 4.36
N THR A 95 1.92 -7.40 4.00
CA THR A 95 2.12 -8.16 2.77
C THR A 95 0.99 -7.87 1.79
N LEU A 96 1.35 -7.49 0.56
CA LEU A 96 0.42 -7.35 -0.55
C LEU A 96 0.49 -8.60 -1.41
N GLU A 97 -0.67 -9.18 -1.73
CA GLU A 97 -0.80 -10.26 -2.72
C GLU A 97 -1.23 -9.68 -4.06
N ILE A 98 -0.36 -9.77 -5.06
CA ILE A 98 -0.47 -9.04 -6.33
C ILE A 98 -0.63 -10.04 -7.48
N PRO A 99 -1.86 -10.27 -8.00
CA PRO A 99 -2.06 -11.11 -9.17
C PRO A 99 -1.69 -10.44 -10.50
N PHE A 100 -1.70 -9.11 -10.58
CA PHE A 100 -1.34 -8.37 -11.80
C PHE A 100 -0.50 -7.15 -11.45
N SER A 101 0.58 -6.93 -12.21
CA SER A 101 1.36 -5.70 -12.21
C SER A 101 1.80 -5.38 -13.63
N ASP A 102 1.79 -4.10 -13.98
CA ASP A 102 2.36 -3.58 -15.22
C ASP A 102 3.89 -3.41 -15.18
N GLY A 103 4.53 -3.74 -14.06
CA GLY A 103 5.97 -3.62 -13.85
C GLY A 103 6.46 -2.23 -13.43
N LYS A 104 5.56 -1.25 -13.23
CA LYS A 104 5.92 0.07 -12.72
C LYS A 104 6.23 0.04 -11.23
N LYS A 105 6.88 1.11 -10.76
CA LYS A 105 7.20 1.30 -9.35
C LYS A 105 6.02 1.95 -8.62
N TYR A 106 5.60 1.34 -7.53
CA TYR A 106 4.49 1.78 -6.68
C TYR A 106 4.95 2.07 -5.27
N THR A 107 4.09 2.71 -4.50
CA THR A 107 4.32 3.03 -3.08
C THR A 107 3.09 2.65 -2.27
N VAL A 108 3.30 2.02 -1.12
CA VAL A 108 2.30 1.94 -0.05
C VAL A 108 2.62 3.00 1.00
N ASN A 109 1.62 3.75 1.41
CA ASN A 109 1.76 4.84 2.35
C ASN A 109 0.91 4.56 3.60
N LEU A 110 1.49 4.80 4.78
CA LEU A 110 0.77 4.84 6.05
C LEU A 110 0.81 6.26 6.62
N LYS A 111 -0.28 6.70 7.24
CA LYS A 111 -0.30 7.91 8.07
C LYS A 111 -0.90 7.60 9.43
N ASP A 112 -0.14 7.90 10.48
CA ASP A 112 -0.58 7.94 11.87
C ASP A 112 -1.16 9.31 12.27
N THR A 113 -0.90 10.32 11.44
CA THR A 113 -1.36 11.69 11.63
C THR A 113 -1.98 12.24 10.35
N VAL A 114 -3.20 12.78 10.48
CA VAL A 114 -3.90 13.50 9.42
C VAL A 114 -4.22 14.87 9.98
N PRO A 115 -3.55 15.95 9.50
CA PRO A 115 -3.85 17.29 9.99
C PRO A 115 -5.27 17.69 9.59
N PRO A 116 -5.97 18.46 10.44
CA PRO A 116 -7.32 18.91 10.10
C PRO A 116 -7.29 19.80 8.85
N PRO A 117 -8.36 19.78 8.04
CA PRO A 117 -8.46 20.66 6.89
C PRO A 117 -8.48 22.13 7.33
N VAL A 118 -7.84 23.00 6.56
CA VAL A 118 -7.88 24.46 6.75
C VAL A 118 -8.75 25.04 5.64
N ASN A 119 -9.87 25.67 6.01
CA ASN A 119 -10.87 26.20 5.07
C ASN A 119 -11.40 25.14 4.08
N GLY A 120 -11.60 23.90 4.56
CA GLY A 120 -12.04 22.78 3.72
C GLY A 120 -10.96 22.18 2.82
N VAL A 121 -9.72 22.69 2.88
CA VAL A 121 -8.59 22.19 2.09
C VAL A 121 -7.77 21.22 2.93
N GLU A 122 -7.61 20.00 2.42
CA GLU A 122 -6.74 18.98 3.02
C GLU A 122 -5.29 19.49 3.13
N GLN A 123 -4.64 19.20 4.26
CA GLN A 123 -3.28 19.64 4.53
C GLN A 123 -2.27 18.51 4.32
N SER A 124 -1.05 18.87 3.92
CA SER A 124 0.05 17.91 3.87
C SER A 124 0.48 17.51 5.28
N GLY A 125 0.65 16.21 5.50
CA GLY A 125 1.23 15.63 6.71
C GLY A 125 2.39 14.70 6.37
N VAL A 126 3.04 14.15 7.39
CA VAL A 126 4.04 13.10 7.21
C VAL A 126 3.37 11.86 6.64
N SER A 127 4.01 11.23 5.66
CA SER A 127 3.64 9.93 5.12
C SER A 127 4.78 8.96 5.37
N TRP A 128 4.48 7.79 5.89
CA TRP A 128 5.43 6.69 5.97
C TRP A 128 5.30 5.89 4.69
N GLU A 129 6.37 5.76 3.92
CA GLU A 129 6.33 5.24 2.56
C GLU A 129 7.17 3.98 2.41
N TYR A 130 6.61 2.98 1.73
CA TYR A 130 7.33 1.81 1.27
C TYR A 130 7.21 1.69 -0.24
N ASP A 131 8.31 1.94 -0.93
CA ASP A 131 8.40 1.80 -2.39
C ASP A 131 8.63 0.33 -2.77
N PHE A 132 7.96 -0.15 -3.81
CA PHE A 132 8.18 -1.48 -4.36
C PHE A 132 8.01 -1.50 -5.88
N GLN A 133 8.67 -2.44 -6.52
CA GLN A 133 8.52 -2.74 -7.93
C GLN A 133 8.70 -4.25 -8.11
N ILE A 134 7.73 -4.88 -8.75
CA ILE A 134 7.83 -6.29 -9.18
C ILE A 134 7.82 -6.34 -10.70
N PRO A 135 8.28 -7.43 -11.34
CA PRO A 135 8.14 -7.60 -12.78
C PRO A 135 6.69 -7.52 -13.24
N ALA A 136 6.48 -7.18 -14.51
CA ALA A 136 5.16 -7.26 -15.09
C ALA A 136 4.66 -8.71 -15.06
N VAL A 137 3.49 -8.93 -14.47
CA VAL A 137 2.87 -10.25 -14.28
C VAL A 137 1.37 -10.16 -14.50
N ASN A 138 0.78 -11.27 -14.96
CA ASN A 138 -0.67 -11.42 -15.09
C ASN A 138 -1.06 -12.86 -14.75
N HIS A 139 -1.37 -13.11 -13.48
CA HIS A 139 -1.76 -14.41 -12.99
C HIS A 139 -3.25 -14.65 -13.21
N THR A 140 -3.59 -15.54 -14.14
CA THR A 140 -4.97 -15.88 -14.49
C THR A 140 -5.42 -17.21 -13.87
N THR A 141 -4.57 -17.89 -13.10
CA THR A 141 -4.80 -19.24 -12.54
C THR A 141 -4.73 -19.27 -11.01
N GLY A 142 -4.78 -18.10 -10.36
CA GLY A 142 -4.87 -17.98 -8.90
C GLY A 142 -3.52 -17.85 -8.18
N GLU A 143 -2.42 -17.70 -8.92
CA GLU A 143 -1.13 -17.31 -8.36
C GLU A 143 -1.09 -15.82 -8.01
N VAL A 144 -0.15 -15.45 -7.12
CA VAL A 144 0.11 -14.07 -6.74
C VAL A 144 1.60 -13.88 -6.51
N GLU A 145 2.11 -12.70 -6.84
CA GLU A 145 3.37 -12.22 -6.29
C GLU A 145 3.15 -11.66 -4.88
N LYS A 146 4.14 -11.80 -4.01
CA LYS A 146 4.08 -11.30 -2.63
C LYS A 146 5.07 -10.17 -2.43
N VAL A 147 4.57 -8.97 -2.19
CA VAL A 147 5.38 -7.85 -1.72
C VAL A 147 5.27 -7.80 -0.20
N VAL A 148 6.35 -8.16 0.49
CA VAL A 148 6.45 -8.09 1.95
C VAL A 148 7.09 -6.75 2.30
N ALA A 149 6.35 -5.86 2.95
CA ALA A 149 6.82 -4.58 3.44
C ALA A 149 7.01 -4.64 4.96
N PRO A 150 8.25 -4.76 5.47
CA PRO A 150 8.50 -4.64 6.91
C PRO A 150 8.08 -3.26 7.40
N VAL A 151 7.33 -3.20 8.51
CA VAL A 151 6.86 -1.92 9.08
C VAL A 151 8.03 -1.01 9.42
N SER A 152 9.17 -1.59 9.82
CA SER A 152 10.42 -0.88 10.12
C SER A 152 11.11 -0.26 8.90
N GLU A 153 10.77 -0.68 7.68
CA GLU A 153 11.37 -0.17 6.44
C GLU A 153 10.56 0.97 5.80
N PHE A 154 9.43 1.36 6.39
CA PHE A 154 8.70 2.53 5.94
C PHE A 154 9.51 3.80 6.24
N VAL A 155 9.73 4.60 5.21
CA VAL A 155 10.51 5.84 5.28
C VAL A 155 9.56 7.03 5.47
N PRO A 156 9.75 7.86 6.51
CA PRO A 156 8.92 9.03 6.69
C PRO A 156 9.27 10.11 5.66
N THR A 157 8.27 10.65 4.98
CA THR A 157 8.40 11.72 4.00
C THR A 157 7.41 12.85 4.29
N TYR A 158 7.77 14.06 3.90
CA TYR A 158 6.86 15.20 3.84
C TYR A 158 7.01 15.84 2.46
N ARG A 159 5.93 15.83 1.67
CA ARG A 159 5.91 16.33 0.28
C ARG A 159 7.06 15.74 -0.56
N GLY A 160 7.26 14.43 -0.46
CA GLY A 160 8.28 13.69 -1.20
C GLY A 160 9.72 13.85 -0.69
N ARG A 161 9.93 14.50 0.46
CA ARG A 161 11.27 14.64 1.08
C ARG A 161 11.37 13.81 2.34
N VAL A 162 12.41 12.99 2.45
CA VAL A 162 12.70 12.19 3.65
C VAL A 162 12.80 13.10 4.89
N GLN A 163 12.18 12.67 5.99
CA GLN A 163 12.22 13.35 7.28
C GLN A 163 13.13 12.59 8.23
N ASN A 164 14.30 13.15 8.57
CA ASN A 164 15.24 12.50 9.49
C ASN A 164 14.90 12.75 10.97
N ASP A 165 14.20 13.84 11.25
CA ASP A 165 13.86 14.30 12.61
C ASP A 165 12.34 14.24 12.84
N THR A 166 11.75 13.05 12.71
CA THR A 166 10.33 12.82 13.02
C THR A 166 10.17 11.85 14.19
N ALA A 167 9.04 11.95 14.89
CA ALA A 167 8.65 10.87 15.82
C ALA A 167 8.50 9.55 15.03
N PRO A 168 8.76 8.39 15.65
CA PRO A 168 8.52 7.09 15.03
C PRO A 168 7.04 6.91 14.65
N LEU A 169 6.78 6.04 13.67
CA LEU A 169 5.42 5.68 13.27
C LEU A 169 4.62 5.17 14.47
N ASP A 170 3.50 5.83 14.79
CA ASP A 170 2.56 5.31 15.76
C ASP A 170 1.70 4.19 15.13
N SER A 171 2.23 2.97 15.19
CA SER A 171 1.58 1.75 14.70
C SER A 171 0.29 1.37 15.44
N THR A 172 -0.03 2.02 16.57
CA THR A 172 -1.27 1.74 17.33
C THR A 172 -2.48 2.46 16.75
N SER A 173 -2.26 3.47 15.88
CA SER A 173 -3.32 4.31 15.32
C SER A 173 -2.99 4.77 13.89
N ILE A 174 -2.97 3.83 12.95
CA ILE A 174 -2.89 4.15 11.52
C ILE A 174 -4.23 4.72 11.07
N LYS A 175 -4.25 6.00 10.73
CA LYS A 175 -5.45 6.75 10.35
C LYS A 175 -5.73 6.70 8.86
N ARG A 176 -4.72 6.39 8.05
CA ARG A 176 -4.87 6.35 6.59
C ARG A 176 -3.87 5.41 5.95
N VAL A 177 -4.35 4.69 4.93
CA VAL A 177 -3.52 3.92 4.01
C VAL A 177 -3.71 4.49 2.60
N ASN A 178 -2.67 4.46 1.78
CA ASN A 178 -2.72 4.92 0.40
C ASN A 178 -1.88 4.02 -0.52
N PHE A 179 -2.40 3.74 -1.72
CA PHE A 179 -1.65 3.16 -2.83
C PHE A 179 -1.35 4.26 -3.83
N MET A 180 -0.08 4.40 -4.16
CA MET A 180 0.38 5.52 -4.95
C MET A 180 1.30 5.03 -6.06
N ILE A 181 1.22 5.73 -7.19
CA ILE A 181 2.24 5.71 -8.23
C ILE A 181 2.80 7.14 -8.37
N ARG A 182 4.11 7.24 -8.56
CA ARG A 182 4.81 8.52 -8.76
C ARG A 182 5.68 8.44 -9.98
N SER A 183 5.96 9.59 -10.58
CA SER A 183 6.87 9.68 -11.72
C SER A 183 8.35 9.52 -11.35
N PHE A 184 8.69 9.62 -10.06
CA PHE A 184 10.07 9.59 -9.56
C PHE A 184 11.01 10.52 -10.37
N PHE A 185 10.59 11.76 -10.64
CA PHE A 185 11.38 12.71 -11.44
C PHE A 185 11.56 12.28 -12.90
N ALA A 186 10.44 11.95 -13.56
CA ALA A 186 10.36 11.52 -14.96
C ALA A 186 10.99 10.16 -15.27
N GLU A 187 11.14 9.29 -14.27
CA GLU A 187 11.56 7.90 -14.44
C GLU A 187 10.41 7.01 -14.96
N GLN A 188 9.15 7.38 -14.71
CA GLN A 188 7.98 6.68 -15.23
C GLN A 188 6.76 7.59 -15.46
N ASP A 189 5.94 7.22 -16.45
CA ASP A 189 4.75 7.94 -16.88
C ASP A 189 3.75 7.01 -17.59
N GLY A 190 2.60 7.57 -18.00
CA GLY A 190 1.59 6.90 -18.82
C GLY A 190 0.59 6.07 -18.01
N GLU A 191 -0.18 5.26 -18.75
CA GLU A 191 -1.17 4.32 -18.19
C GLU A 191 -0.50 3.36 -17.21
N PHE A 192 -1.13 3.17 -16.06
CA PHE A 192 -0.69 2.24 -15.04
C PHE A 192 -1.83 1.34 -14.56
N GLN A 193 -1.48 0.14 -14.12
CA GLN A 193 -2.44 -0.79 -13.55
C GLN A 193 -1.78 -1.79 -12.59
N LEU A 194 -2.39 -1.94 -11.41
CA LEU A 194 -2.00 -2.88 -10.37
C LEU A 194 -3.24 -3.57 -9.81
N HIS A 195 -3.26 -4.89 -9.77
CA HIS A 195 -4.30 -5.61 -9.06
C HIS A 195 -3.79 -6.05 -7.70
N ILE A 196 -4.59 -5.83 -6.65
CA ILE A 196 -4.25 -6.18 -5.28
C ILE A 196 -5.35 -7.10 -4.77
N LYS A 197 -5.03 -8.37 -4.58
CA LYS A 197 -5.98 -9.36 -4.05
C LYS A 197 -6.23 -9.12 -2.57
N SER A 198 -5.16 -8.95 -1.78
CA SER A 198 -5.27 -8.76 -0.34
C SER A 198 -4.11 -7.95 0.21
N VAL A 199 -4.34 -7.29 1.34
CA VAL A 199 -3.30 -6.73 2.20
C VAL A 199 -3.41 -7.37 3.57
N ILE A 200 -2.32 -7.95 4.05
CA ILE A 200 -2.29 -8.77 5.26
C ILE A 200 -1.19 -8.26 6.18
N ALA A 201 -1.53 -7.91 7.41
CA ALA A 201 -0.54 -7.68 8.47
C ALA A 201 -0.10 -9.02 9.06
N SER A 202 1.19 -9.21 9.33
CA SER A 202 1.72 -10.46 9.90
C SER A 202 2.88 -10.21 10.85
N LYS A 203 2.90 -10.97 11.94
CA LYS A 203 4.04 -11.04 12.86
C LYS A 203 5.08 -12.00 12.30
N GLN A 204 6.34 -11.57 12.15
CA GLN A 204 7.40 -12.49 11.78
C GLN A 204 7.75 -13.39 12.97
N GLY A 205 7.92 -14.69 12.72
CA GLY A 205 8.37 -15.60 13.74
C GLY A 205 9.85 -15.40 14.00
N THR A 206 10.22 -15.12 15.25
CA THR A 206 11.63 -15.21 15.66
C THR A 206 12.10 -16.65 15.45
N GLN A 207 12.79 -16.95 14.35
CA GLN A 207 13.66 -18.12 14.31
C GLN A 207 14.87 -17.78 15.16
N GLU A 208 14.84 -18.15 16.45
CA GLU A 208 16.08 -18.31 17.20
C GLU A 208 16.91 -19.39 16.50
N LEU A 209 17.89 -18.95 15.70
CA LEU A 209 18.99 -19.80 15.28
C LEU A 209 19.74 -20.21 16.56
N ARG A 210 19.37 -21.35 17.13
CA ARG A 210 20.20 -22.03 18.10
C ARG A 210 21.42 -22.56 17.34
N SER A 211 22.54 -21.86 17.52
CA SER A 211 23.87 -22.37 17.20
C SER A 211 24.02 -23.77 17.81
N ALA A 212 24.32 -24.75 16.97
CA ALA A 212 24.73 -26.08 17.40
C ALA A 212 26.14 -26.05 18.02
#